data_AF-A0A7D6ZYQ6-F1
#
_entry.id   AF-A0A7D6ZYQ6-F1
#
_cell.length_a   1.000
_cell.length_b   1.000
_cell.length_c   1.000
_cell.angle_alpha   90.00
_cell.angle_beta   90.00
_cell.angle_gamma   90.00
#
_symmetry.space_group_name_H-M   'P 1'
#
loop_
_entity.id
_entity.type
_entity.pdbx_description
1 polymer ?
#
loop_
_entity_poly.entity_id
_entity_poly.type
_entity_poly.pdbx_seq_one_letter_code
_entity_poly.pdbx_strand_id
1 'polypeptide(L)'
;MIKTAVALALPLAALTLTACGTSSDTTAAAPVSASTTAAATGSTPAALRESTCRGLLATVAQYRTSGGDSAVTKAVEEAIAALPATPEWTSLNDTERQATIDGVRDAATGSCD
;
A
#
# COMPACT_ATOMS: atom_id res chain seq x y z
N MET A 1 22.83 -8.12 60.79
CA MET A 1 22.23 -8.26 59.44
C MET A 1 22.15 -9.73 59.11
N ILE A 2 21.12 -10.12 58.35
CA ILE A 2 20.83 -11.46 57.80
C ILE A 2 19.99 -12.36 58.72
N LYS A 3 18.69 -12.48 58.39
CA LYS A 3 17.88 -13.62 58.77
C LYS A 3 16.69 -13.79 57.80
N THR A 4 16.58 -15.00 57.24
CA THR A 4 15.36 -15.68 56.75
C THR A 4 14.63 -15.06 55.53
N ALA A 5 13.97 -15.78 54.63
CA ALA A 5 13.76 -17.20 54.36
C ALA A 5 12.96 -17.34 53.04
N VAL A 6 12.79 -18.59 52.61
CA VAL A 6 11.61 -19.13 51.89
C VAL A 6 11.51 -18.86 50.39
N ALA A 7 11.59 -19.98 49.66
CA ALA A 7 11.18 -20.17 48.29
C ALA A 7 9.66 -19.95 48.12
N LEU A 8 9.27 -19.24 47.07
CA LEU A 8 7.95 -19.35 46.45
C LEU A 8 8.08 -19.34 44.93
N ALA A 9 7.40 -20.32 44.35
CA ALA A 9 7.21 -20.56 42.93
C ALA A 9 6.57 -19.37 42.20
N LEU A 10 6.89 -19.22 40.91
CA LEU A 10 5.94 -18.99 39.81
C LEU A 10 6.71 -19.00 38.47
N PRO A 11 6.37 -19.90 37.52
CA PRO A 11 7.03 -19.99 36.22
C PRO A 11 6.42 -18.96 35.28
N LEU A 12 7.20 -18.01 34.76
CA LEU A 12 6.74 -17.11 33.71
C LEU A 12 7.43 -17.39 32.38
N ALA A 13 6.59 -17.82 31.45
CA ALA A 13 6.65 -17.65 30.01
C ALA A 13 7.79 -18.35 29.26
N ALA A 14 7.47 -19.57 28.83
CA ALA A 14 8.12 -20.25 27.74
C ALA A 14 8.12 -19.38 26.46
N LEU A 15 9.32 -19.08 25.96
CA LEU A 15 9.53 -18.84 24.53
C LEU A 15 9.61 -20.21 23.84
N THR A 16 8.53 -20.63 23.19
CA THR A 16 8.61 -21.70 22.18
C THR A 16 7.74 -21.37 20.99
N LEU A 17 8.42 -20.99 19.90
CA LEU A 17 7.95 -21.02 18.52
C LEU A 17 7.12 -22.30 18.28
N THR A 18 5.84 -22.13 17.98
CA THR A 18 5.07 -23.18 17.31
C THR A 18 4.27 -22.53 16.21
N ALA A 19 4.78 -22.64 14.99
CA ALA A 19 4.02 -22.42 13.78
C ALA A 19 2.86 -23.42 13.76
N CYS A 20 1.62 -22.93 13.72
CA CYS A 20 0.50 -23.73 13.28
C CYS A 20 -0.67 -22.83 12.88
N GLY A 21 -1.10 -22.97 11.63
CA GLY A 21 -2.44 -22.62 11.22
C GLY A 21 -2.65 -21.17 10.82
N THR A 22 -2.40 -20.87 9.56
CA THR A 22 -3.39 -20.21 8.71
C THR A 22 -3.03 -20.55 7.28
N SER A 23 -3.61 -21.63 6.77
CA SER A 23 -3.86 -21.78 5.34
C SER A 23 -4.88 -20.71 4.95
N SER A 24 -4.43 -19.46 4.85
CA SER A 24 -5.08 -18.51 3.98
C SER A 24 -4.34 -18.67 2.68
N ASP A 25 -5.01 -19.27 1.70
CA ASP A 25 -4.79 -19.05 0.28
C ASP A 25 -4.63 -17.55 0.06
N THR A 26 -3.41 -17.06 0.26
CA THR A 26 -2.98 -15.79 -0.26
C THR A 26 -2.72 -16.11 -1.70
N THR A 27 -3.81 -16.16 -2.48
CA THR A 27 -3.75 -15.87 -3.90
C THR A 27 -2.95 -14.60 -3.95
N ALA A 28 -1.67 -14.73 -4.32
CA ALA A 28 -0.79 -13.62 -4.54
C ALA A 28 -1.49 -12.78 -5.60
N ALA A 29 -2.18 -11.73 -5.16
CA ALA A 29 -2.60 -10.66 -6.04
C ALA A 29 -1.30 -10.24 -6.70
N ALA A 30 -1.18 -10.54 -8.00
CA ALA A 30 0.00 -10.24 -8.76
C ALA A 30 0.37 -8.78 -8.45
N PRO A 31 1.61 -8.50 -8.00
CA PRO A 31 2.00 -7.17 -7.62
C PRO A 31 1.64 -6.26 -8.79
N VAL A 32 0.91 -5.19 -8.47
CA VAL A 32 0.51 -4.18 -9.43
C VAL A 32 1.80 -3.75 -10.13
N SER A 33 1.99 -4.23 -11.36
CA SER A 33 2.82 -3.52 -12.32
C SER A 33 1.99 -2.31 -12.68
N ALA A 34 1.88 -1.38 -11.73
CA ALA A 34 1.53 -0.01 -11.98
C ALA A 34 2.62 0.45 -12.94
N SER A 35 2.35 0.23 -14.23
CA SER A 35 3.01 0.95 -15.30
C SER A 35 2.51 2.37 -15.12
N THR A 36 3.07 3.05 -14.12
CA THR A 36 2.98 4.49 -13.95
C THR A 36 3.47 5.01 -15.28
N THR A 37 2.52 5.38 -16.13
CA THR A 37 2.80 6.01 -17.40
C THR A 37 3.66 7.21 -17.04
N ALA A 38 4.91 7.17 -17.49
CA ALA A 38 5.98 8.04 -17.05
C ALA A 38 5.47 9.46 -16.80
N ALA A 39 5.43 9.84 -15.52
CA ALA A 39 5.14 11.19 -15.13
C ALA A 39 6.27 12.06 -15.68
N ALA A 40 6.00 12.80 -16.76
CA ALA A 40 6.98 13.69 -17.34
C ALA A 40 7.43 14.70 -16.27
N THR A 41 8.68 14.55 -15.82
CA THR A 41 9.32 15.44 -14.84
C THR A 41 9.18 16.88 -15.34
N GLY A 42 8.59 17.78 -14.54
CA GLY A 42 8.27 19.15 -14.94
C GLY A 42 6.82 19.44 -15.33
N SER A 43 5.91 18.48 -15.13
CA SER A 43 4.45 18.70 -15.25
C SER A 43 3.91 19.46 -14.03
N THR A 44 2.85 20.25 -14.20
CA THR A 44 2.20 20.89 -13.05
C THR A 44 1.58 19.83 -12.12
N PRO A 45 1.44 20.10 -10.81
CA PRO A 45 0.81 19.16 -9.88
C PRO A 45 -0.58 18.70 -10.35
N ALA A 46 -1.39 19.60 -10.91
CA ALA A 46 -2.70 19.24 -11.47
C ALA A 46 -2.58 18.26 -12.65
N ALA A 47 -1.67 18.50 -13.59
CA ALA A 47 -1.45 17.59 -14.72
C ALA A 47 -0.91 16.22 -14.29
N LEU A 48 -0.05 16.19 -13.26
CA LEU A 48 0.44 14.95 -12.63
C LEU A 48 -0.69 14.14 -12.00
N ARG A 49 -1.55 14.80 -11.22
CA ARG A 49 -2.72 14.20 -10.58
C ARG A 49 -3.66 13.61 -11.63
N GLU A 50 -4.03 14.40 -12.62
CA GLU A 50 -4.95 14.01 -13.68
C GLU A 50 -4.39 12.85 -14.52
N SER A 51 -3.12 12.94 -14.96
CA SER A 51 -2.49 11.89 -15.76
C SER A 51 -2.36 10.57 -14.99
N THR A 52 -1.97 10.64 -13.70
CA THR A 52 -1.90 9.47 -12.83
C THR A 52 -3.27 8.83 -12.66
N CYS A 53 -4.31 9.64 -12.42
CA CYS A 53 -5.67 9.14 -12.26
C CYS A 53 -6.16 8.44 -13.54
N ARG A 54 -6.04 9.10 -14.69
CA ARG A 54 -6.48 8.55 -15.98
C ARG A 54 -5.74 7.26 -16.34
N GLY A 55 -4.44 7.18 -16.03
CA GLY A 55 -3.63 5.97 -16.25
C GLY A 55 -4.10 4.76 -15.44
N LEU A 56 -4.75 5.00 -14.29
CA LEU A 56 -5.20 3.94 -13.38
C LEU A 56 -6.69 3.59 -13.52
N LEU A 57 -7.49 4.39 -14.23
CA LEU A 57 -8.94 4.17 -14.39
C LEU A 57 -9.28 2.76 -14.88
N ALA A 58 -8.60 2.28 -15.92
CA ALA A 58 -8.86 0.95 -16.49
C ALA A 58 -8.54 -0.16 -15.47
N THR A 59 -7.42 -0.03 -14.77
CA THR A 59 -6.98 -0.97 -13.74
C THR A 59 -7.94 -1.00 -12.57
N VAL A 60 -8.36 0.16 -12.07
CA VAL A 60 -9.34 0.26 -10.99
C VAL A 60 -10.70 -0.30 -11.40
N ALA A 61 -11.14 -0.05 -12.63
CA ALA A 61 -12.39 -0.63 -13.14
C ALA A 61 -12.37 -2.16 -13.12
N GLN A 62 -11.24 -2.78 -13.49
CA GLN A 62 -11.09 -4.24 -13.42
C GLN A 62 -11.18 -4.76 -11.98
N TYR A 63 -10.50 -4.12 -11.03
CA TYR A 63 -10.59 -4.50 -9.61
C TYR A 63 -12.01 -4.36 -9.06
N ARG A 64 -12.72 -3.30 -9.48
CA ARG A 64 -14.13 -3.09 -9.09
C ARG A 64 -15.01 -4.21 -9.62
N THR A 65 -14.83 -4.64 -10.86
CA THR A 65 -15.58 -5.75 -11.43
C THR A 65 -15.26 -7.10 -10.77
N SER A 66 -14.00 -7.37 -10.44
CA SER A 66 -13.59 -8.66 -9.88
C SER A 66 -13.83 -8.81 -8.37
N GLY A 67 -13.80 -7.72 -7.61
CA GLY A 67 -13.80 -7.77 -6.14
C GLY A 67 -14.51 -6.60 -5.45
N GLY A 68 -15.22 -5.76 -6.20
CA GLY A 68 -15.95 -4.61 -5.66
C GLY A 68 -15.05 -3.51 -5.11
N ASP A 69 -15.65 -2.57 -4.38
CA ASP A 69 -14.94 -1.39 -3.88
C ASP A 69 -13.84 -1.73 -2.86
N SER A 70 -13.96 -2.83 -2.11
CA SER A 70 -12.90 -3.25 -1.19
C SER A 70 -11.61 -3.65 -1.93
N ALA A 71 -11.73 -4.30 -3.09
CA ALA A 71 -10.58 -4.64 -3.93
C ALA A 71 -9.95 -3.39 -4.54
N VAL A 72 -10.77 -2.39 -4.94
CA VAL A 72 -10.28 -1.10 -5.41
C VAL A 72 -9.46 -0.39 -4.32
N THR A 73 -10.00 -0.27 -3.11
CA THR A 73 -9.30 0.40 -2.01
C THR A 73 -7.97 -0.27 -1.71
N LYS A 74 -7.93 -1.60 -1.66
CA LYS A 74 -6.66 -2.33 -1.45
C LYS A 74 -5.65 -2.08 -2.56
N ALA A 75 -6.08 -2.18 -3.82
CA ALA A 75 -5.21 -1.95 -4.97
C ALA A 75 -4.64 -0.52 -5.01
N VAL A 76 -5.44 0.47 -4.62
CA VAL A 76 -5.04 1.89 -4.53
C VAL A 76 -4.00 2.09 -3.43
N GLU A 77 -4.22 1.55 -2.23
CA GLU A 77 -3.24 1.66 -1.13
C GLU A 77 -1.94 0.91 -1.43
N GLU A 78 -2.03 -0.26 -2.08
CA GLU A 78 -0.85 -0.98 -2.57
C GLU A 78 -0.10 -0.19 -3.64
N ALA A 79 -0.80 0.46 -4.58
CA ALA A 79 -0.19 1.31 -5.58
C ALA A 79 0.53 2.50 -4.94
N ILE A 80 -0.08 3.17 -3.95
CA ILE A 80 0.53 4.27 -3.19
C ILE A 80 1.79 3.77 -2.46
N ALA A 81 1.72 2.62 -1.79
CA ALA A 81 2.86 2.03 -1.09
C ALA A 81 4.00 1.63 -2.04
N ALA A 82 3.69 1.33 -3.30
CA ALA A 82 4.68 1.00 -4.32
C ALA A 82 5.34 2.22 -4.98
N LEU A 83 4.76 3.42 -4.87
CA LEU A 83 5.30 4.63 -5.51
C LEU A 83 6.79 4.88 -5.19
N PRO A 84 7.26 4.75 -3.93
CA PRO A 84 8.68 4.97 -3.60
C PRO A 84 9.67 4.01 -4.28
N ALA A 85 9.19 2.87 -4.77
CA ALA A 85 10.01 1.91 -5.53
C ALA A 85 10.14 2.28 -7.00
N THR A 86 9.38 3.27 -7.49
CA THR A 86 9.46 3.72 -8.88
C THR A 86 10.60 4.73 -9.08
N PRO A 87 11.34 4.67 -10.20
CA PRO A 87 12.44 5.62 -10.45
C PRO A 87 11.94 7.07 -10.52
N GLU A 88 10.78 7.28 -11.13
CA GLU A 88 10.13 8.59 -11.29
C GLU A 88 9.90 9.28 -9.94
N TRP A 89 9.50 8.54 -8.89
CA TRP A 89 9.19 9.09 -7.57
C TRP A 89 10.34 9.86 -6.94
N THR A 90 11.57 9.41 -7.16
CA THR A 90 12.76 10.08 -6.62
C THR A 90 13.01 11.45 -7.23
N SER A 91 12.54 11.66 -8.47
CA SER A 91 12.67 12.92 -9.21
C SER A 91 11.60 13.96 -8.87
N LEU A 92 10.49 13.53 -8.26
CA LEU A 92 9.38 14.40 -7.89
C LEU A 92 9.67 15.16 -6.59
N ASN A 93 9.29 16.44 -6.56
CA ASN A 93 9.22 17.22 -5.32
C ASN A 93 7.98 16.85 -4.48
N ASP A 94 7.89 17.34 -3.24
CA ASP A 94 6.81 16.96 -2.32
C ASP A 94 5.41 17.28 -2.84
N THR A 95 5.25 18.39 -3.57
CA THR A 95 3.95 18.76 -4.15
C THR A 95 3.55 17.83 -5.29
N GLU A 96 4.51 17.46 -6.14
CA GLU A 96 4.31 16.50 -7.23
C GLU A 96 4.05 15.09 -6.71
N ARG A 97 4.73 14.68 -5.64
CA ARG A 97 4.48 13.40 -4.94
C ARG A 97 3.07 13.35 -4.38
N GLN A 98 2.65 14.41 -3.70
CA GLN A 98 1.29 14.48 -3.17
C GLN A 98 0.25 14.45 -4.28
N ALA A 99 0.46 15.21 -5.36
CA ALA A 99 -0.40 15.17 -6.53
C ALA A 99 -0.49 13.78 -7.18
N THR A 100 0.61 13.05 -7.23
CA THR A 100 0.64 11.66 -7.72
C THR A 100 -0.21 10.77 -6.80
N ILE A 101 -0.04 10.85 -5.48
CA ILE A 101 -0.86 10.10 -4.51
C ILE A 101 -2.34 10.44 -4.66
N ASP A 102 -2.68 11.73 -4.77
CA ASP A 102 -4.05 12.19 -4.93
C ASP A 102 -4.65 11.65 -6.25
N GLY A 103 -3.87 11.62 -7.33
CA GLY A 103 -4.29 11.02 -8.60
C GLY A 103 -4.55 9.52 -8.49
N VAL A 104 -3.72 8.78 -7.74
CA VAL A 104 -3.97 7.36 -7.46
C VAL A 104 -5.27 7.17 -6.67
N ARG A 105 -5.56 8.05 -5.72
CA ARG A 105 -6.80 8.01 -4.91
C ARG A 105 -8.04 8.41 -5.70
N ASP A 106 -7.93 9.38 -6.60
CA ASP A 106 -9.01 9.80 -7.47
C ASP A 106 -9.42 8.70 -8.45
N ALA A 107 -8.46 7.89 -8.89
CA ALA A 107 -8.76 6.73 -9.73
C ALA A 107 -9.72 5.76 -9.02
N ALA A 108 -9.64 5.67 -7.67
CA ALA A 108 -10.51 4.85 -6.84
C ALA A 108 -11.98 5.25 -6.92
N THR A 109 -12.25 6.56 -7.07
CA THR A 109 -13.61 7.12 -7.16
C THR A 109 -14.06 7.28 -8.61
N GLY A 110 -13.12 7.27 -9.55
CA GLY A 110 -13.37 7.54 -10.97
C GLY A 110 -13.42 9.04 -11.29
N SER A 111 -13.08 9.91 -10.34
CA SER A 111 -13.14 11.37 -10.47
C SER A 111 -11.76 11.95 -10.77
N CYS A 112 -11.31 11.84 -12.02
CA CYS A 112 -10.03 12.41 -12.47
C CYS A 112 -10.21 13.88 -12.87
N ASP A 113 -10.10 14.79 -11.91
CA ASP A 113 -10.09 16.26 -12.08
C ASP A 113 -8.73 16.87 -11.71
#